data_AF-A0A3B3UAV9-F1
#
_entry.id   AF-A0A3B3UAV9-F1
#
_cell.length_a   1.000
_cell.length_b   1.000
_cell.length_c   1.000
_cell.angle_alpha   90.00
_cell.angle_beta   90.00
_cell.angle_gamma   90.00
#
_symmetry.space_group_name_H-M   'P 1'
#
loop_
_entity.id
_entity.type
_entity.pdbx_description
1 polymer ?
#
loop_
_entity_poly.entity_id
_entity_poly.type
_entity_poly.pdbx_seq_one_letter_code
_entity_poly.pdbx_strand_id
1 'polypeptide(L)'
;VQDVPRLSPGTLAGDRAVDGSWSLWGPWQQCSRTCGGGVEFSYRECTDPVPQNGGKYCEGQRVRYQSCNTEPCDASEGKSFREEQCEKYNSPNYLDYNGNVKQWIPKYAGVSPRDRCKLFCRARGSSEFKVIDGTTCGPDTTSVCVQGQCVKAGCDQVIGSNKRVDKCGECGGNGLSCRKITGSYNKGIYGYSDIVTIPIGATNIDIKQRSHRGIKHDGNYLAVKRENGAYILNGNFSVSTVEQDIPIRGAVLKYSGSSTTLERIQSFRQLKEAITIQVLATGGDANPPKIKYTFFIPKDTAFSKSKEKKGLYLSLHMISDVSDWVLGEWSECSKSCGSGWSRRSVECRDGDGFFSSQCDRELKPTDIRPCGDVPCPIWQMGPWSSCSRTCGQGERRRSVFCIDYTGKTVEPEMCDPNKIPEPASGQCNNHDCS
;
A
#
# COMPACT_ATOMS: atom_id res chain seq x y z
N VAL A 1 39.86 -82.29 -19.74
CA VAL A 1 38.72 -81.38 -19.53
C VAL A 1 39.03 -80.57 -18.29
N GLN A 2 39.59 -79.37 -18.46
CA GLN A 2 39.87 -78.45 -17.35
C GLN A 2 38.71 -77.45 -17.32
N ASP A 3 37.98 -77.44 -16.21
CA ASP A 3 36.90 -76.49 -15.93
C ASP A 3 37.47 -75.08 -15.78
N VAL A 4 37.09 -74.20 -16.72
CA VAL A 4 37.34 -72.76 -16.64
C VAL A 4 36.16 -72.13 -15.90
N PRO A 5 36.37 -71.40 -14.78
CA PRO A 5 35.27 -70.77 -14.05
C PRO A 5 34.66 -69.62 -14.87
N ARG A 6 33.32 -69.59 -14.93
CA ARG A 6 32.53 -68.47 -15.49
C ARG A 6 32.84 -67.19 -14.71
N LEU A 7 33.42 -66.21 -15.38
CA LEU A 7 33.39 -64.81 -14.94
C LEU A 7 31.96 -64.28 -15.09
N SER A 8 31.34 -63.93 -13.97
CA SER A 8 30.09 -63.16 -13.92
C SER A 8 30.32 -61.81 -14.63
N PRO A 9 29.38 -61.32 -15.47
CA PRO A 9 29.43 -59.93 -15.91
C PRO A 9 29.23 -59.05 -14.68
N GLY A 10 30.22 -58.21 -14.39
CA GLY A 10 30.14 -57.22 -13.33
C GLY A 10 28.87 -56.40 -13.49
N THR A 11 28.06 -56.36 -12.44
CA THR A 11 26.98 -55.40 -12.26
C THR A 11 27.57 -54.00 -12.46
N LEU A 12 27.26 -53.34 -13.58
CA LEU A 12 27.49 -51.91 -13.70
C LEU A 12 26.71 -51.25 -12.56
N ALA A 13 27.43 -50.74 -11.57
CA ALA A 13 26.85 -49.93 -10.52
C ALA A 13 26.13 -48.77 -11.21
N GLY A 14 24.79 -48.81 -11.18
CA GLY A 14 23.97 -47.71 -11.65
C GLY A 14 24.40 -46.45 -10.91
N ASP A 15 24.92 -45.50 -11.67
CA ASP A 15 25.56 -44.30 -11.17
C ASP A 15 24.55 -43.57 -10.25
N ARG A 16 24.89 -43.43 -8.96
CA ARG A 16 23.93 -43.04 -7.92
C ARG A 16 23.37 -41.65 -8.23
N ALA A 17 22.05 -41.48 -8.13
CA ALA A 17 21.41 -40.17 -8.26
C ALA A 17 22.00 -39.19 -7.24
N VAL A 18 22.41 -38.00 -7.72
CA VAL A 18 22.94 -36.90 -6.91
C VAL A 18 21.94 -35.76 -6.97
N ASP A 19 21.25 -35.51 -5.86
CA ASP A 19 20.37 -34.35 -5.74
C ASP A 19 21.20 -33.06 -5.72
N GLY A 20 20.69 -32.02 -6.40
CA GLY A 20 21.36 -30.74 -6.42
C GLY A 20 21.24 -29.99 -5.10
N SER A 21 22.25 -29.20 -4.79
CA SER A 21 22.19 -28.24 -3.68
C SER A 21 22.61 -26.83 -4.14
N TRP A 22 22.07 -25.85 -3.42
CA TRP A 22 22.23 -24.45 -3.76
C TRP A 22 23.67 -24.01 -3.54
N SER A 23 24.23 -23.28 -4.51
CA SER A 23 25.46 -22.52 -4.30
C SER A 23 25.29 -21.49 -3.18
N LEU A 24 26.42 -20.97 -2.70
CA LEU A 24 26.42 -19.72 -1.96
C LEU A 24 25.73 -18.62 -2.77
N TRP A 25 25.11 -17.69 -2.06
CA TRP A 25 24.52 -16.50 -2.67
C TRP A 25 25.60 -15.65 -3.34
N GLY A 26 25.32 -15.24 -4.58
CA GLY A 26 26.17 -14.29 -5.28
C GLY A 26 26.16 -12.90 -4.62
N PRO A 27 27.06 -12.01 -5.04
CA PRO A 27 27.07 -10.62 -4.57
C PRO A 27 25.74 -9.93 -4.92
N TRP A 28 25.38 -8.94 -4.10
CA TRP A 28 24.24 -8.08 -4.37
C TRP A 28 24.46 -7.28 -5.66
N GLN A 29 23.43 -7.25 -6.49
CA GLN A 29 23.42 -6.48 -7.72
C GLN A 29 23.19 -4.99 -7.42
N GLN A 30 23.31 -4.14 -8.43
CA GLN A 30 23.12 -2.71 -8.27
C GLN A 30 21.73 -2.38 -7.71
N CYS A 31 21.69 -1.48 -6.73
CA CYS A 31 20.46 -0.97 -6.16
C CYS A 31 19.59 -0.26 -7.20
N SER A 32 18.28 -0.50 -7.17
CA SER A 32 17.32 0.13 -8.08
C SER A 32 17.22 1.66 -7.96
N ARG A 33 17.69 2.22 -6.84
CA ARG A 33 17.65 3.65 -6.52
C ARG A 33 18.94 4.05 -5.82
N THR A 34 19.30 5.32 -5.92
CA THR A 34 20.47 5.90 -5.23
C THR A 34 20.12 6.57 -3.90
N CYS A 35 18.83 6.70 -3.58
CA CYS A 35 18.30 7.27 -2.35
C CYS A 35 16.82 6.92 -2.19
N GLY A 36 16.28 7.18 -1.00
CA GLY A 36 14.87 7.14 -0.64
C GLY A 36 14.27 5.73 -0.58
N GLY A 37 15.12 4.71 -0.46
CA GLY A 37 14.77 3.30 -0.39
C GLY A 37 14.65 2.64 -1.76
N GLY A 38 15.70 1.95 -2.19
CA GLY A 38 15.73 1.06 -3.35
C GLY A 38 15.67 -0.41 -2.96
N VAL A 39 15.69 -1.27 -3.98
CA VAL A 39 15.74 -2.72 -3.84
C VAL A 39 16.88 -3.25 -4.69
N GLU A 40 17.68 -4.12 -4.08
CA GLU A 40 18.70 -4.91 -4.77
C GLU A 40 18.40 -6.39 -4.60
N PHE A 41 18.96 -7.19 -5.50
CA PHE A 41 18.74 -8.64 -5.51
C PHE A 41 20.06 -9.39 -5.60
N SER A 42 20.05 -10.61 -5.08
CA SER A 42 21.15 -11.56 -5.17
C SER A 42 20.55 -12.89 -5.61
N TYR A 43 21.26 -13.60 -6.47
CA TYR A 43 20.82 -14.91 -6.98
C TYR A 43 21.85 -15.99 -6.61
N ARG A 44 21.40 -17.23 -6.64
CA ARG A 44 22.21 -18.43 -6.45
C ARG A 44 21.79 -19.48 -7.47
N GLU A 45 22.70 -20.37 -7.80
CA GLU A 45 22.48 -21.41 -8.78
C GLU A 45 22.49 -22.78 -8.12
N CYS A 46 21.82 -23.76 -8.74
CA CYS A 46 21.77 -25.13 -8.23
C CYS A 46 22.99 -25.92 -8.71
N THR A 47 24.15 -25.60 -8.14
CA THR A 47 25.45 -26.09 -8.65
C THR A 47 26.37 -26.70 -7.58
N ASP A 48 25.95 -26.76 -6.31
CA ASP A 48 26.80 -27.24 -5.21
C ASP A 48 26.13 -28.38 -4.41
N PRO A 49 26.04 -29.61 -4.96
CA PRO A 49 26.48 -30.01 -6.30
C PRO A 49 25.38 -29.79 -7.37
N VAL A 50 25.75 -29.92 -8.65
CA VAL A 50 24.78 -29.95 -9.76
C VAL A 50 24.00 -31.29 -9.70
N PRO A 51 22.67 -31.30 -9.91
CA PRO A 51 21.92 -32.55 -9.99
C PRO A 51 22.44 -33.48 -11.09
N GLN A 52 22.69 -34.76 -10.75
CA GLN A 52 23.19 -35.78 -11.69
C GLN A 52 22.40 -37.09 -11.57
N ASN A 53 22.45 -37.92 -12.61
CA ASN A 53 21.92 -39.29 -12.61
C ASN A 53 20.46 -39.40 -12.13
N GLY A 54 19.65 -38.40 -12.49
CA GLY A 54 18.25 -38.34 -12.12
C GLY A 54 17.94 -37.75 -10.73
N GLY A 55 18.92 -37.08 -10.11
CA GLY A 55 18.72 -36.36 -8.86
C GLY A 55 17.84 -35.12 -8.99
N LYS A 56 17.22 -34.72 -7.87
CA LYS A 56 16.27 -33.62 -7.78
C LYS A 56 16.94 -32.27 -7.98
N TYR A 57 16.20 -31.34 -8.59
CA TYR A 57 16.60 -29.93 -8.62
C TYR A 57 16.42 -29.29 -7.24
N CYS A 58 17.19 -28.23 -6.97
CA CYS A 58 17.19 -27.54 -5.69
C CYS A 58 15.80 -26.94 -5.35
N GLU A 59 15.34 -27.17 -4.12
CA GLU A 59 14.10 -26.59 -3.60
C GLU A 59 14.36 -25.29 -2.83
N GLY A 60 13.53 -24.27 -3.06
CA GLY A 60 13.61 -22.97 -2.41
C GLY A 60 13.93 -21.80 -3.34
N GLN A 61 14.22 -20.63 -2.77
CA GLN A 61 14.37 -19.39 -3.52
C GLN A 61 15.69 -19.34 -4.29
N ARG A 62 15.62 -19.03 -5.59
CA ARG A 62 16.79 -18.77 -6.44
C ARG A 62 17.24 -17.30 -6.42
N VAL A 63 16.35 -16.39 -6.00
CA VAL A 63 16.60 -14.95 -5.89
C VAL A 63 16.13 -14.48 -4.51
N ARG A 64 16.92 -13.62 -3.87
CA ARG A 64 16.56 -12.90 -2.65
C ARG A 64 16.66 -11.40 -2.88
N TYR A 65 15.88 -10.64 -2.11
CA TYR A 65 15.81 -9.18 -2.19
C TYR A 65 16.15 -8.55 -0.84
N GLN A 66 16.74 -7.37 -0.87
CA GLN A 66 16.87 -6.53 0.30
C GLN A 66 16.75 -5.05 -0.06
N SER A 67 16.49 -4.22 0.95
CA SER A 67 16.51 -2.78 0.81
C SER A 67 17.93 -2.25 0.72
N CYS A 68 18.12 -1.19 -0.05
CA CYS A 68 19.37 -0.47 -0.22
C CYS A 68 19.09 1.03 -0.32
N ASN A 69 20.10 1.88 -0.07
CA ASN A 69 20.04 3.33 -0.22
C ASN A 69 18.78 3.97 0.43
N THR A 70 18.60 3.65 1.72
CA THR A 70 17.38 3.99 2.51
C THR A 70 17.34 5.44 3.01
N GLU A 71 18.47 6.13 2.95
CA GLU A 71 18.60 7.55 3.25
C GLU A 71 17.63 8.38 2.41
N PRO A 72 16.96 9.40 2.97
CA PRO A 72 16.07 10.27 2.20
C PRO A 72 16.79 10.91 1.01
N CYS A 73 16.10 11.06 -0.11
CA CYS A 73 16.61 11.84 -1.22
C CYS A 73 16.65 13.33 -0.86
N ASP A 74 17.65 14.04 -1.38
CA ASP A 74 17.70 15.50 -1.35
C ASP A 74 16.42 16.08 -1.97
N ALA A 75 15.97 17.23 -1.47
CA ALA A 75 14.65 17.82 -1.69
C ALA A 75 14.15 17.75 -3.14
N SER A 76 13.45 16.65 -3.48
CA SER A 76 12.90 16.38 -4.81
C SER A 76 11.63 17.20 -5.07
N GLU A 77 11.62 18.51 -4.83
CA GLU A 77 10.42 19.38 -4.91
C GLU A 77 9.15 18.84 -4.20
N GLY A 78 9.29 17.82 -3.34
CA GLY A 78 8.18 17.08 -2.72
C GLY A 78 7.50 16.02 -3.61
N LYS A 79 8.07 15.64 -4.75
CA LYS A 79 7.56 14.56 -5.63
C LYS A 79 7.99 13.18 -5.11
N SER A 80 7.11 12.20 -5.31
CA SER A 80 7.40 10.80 -5.08
C SER A 80 8.10 10.16 -6.28
N PHE A 81 8.87 9.11 -6.03
CA PHE A 81 9.55 8.35 -7.10
C PHE A 81 8.58 7.76 -8.14
N ARG A 82 7.31 7.52 -7.75
CA ARG A 82 6.26 7.09 -8.68
C ARG A 82 5.79 8.22 -9.59
N GLU A 83 5.70 9.45 -9.07
CA GLU A 83 5.41 10.64 -9.87
C GLU A 83 6.52 10.89 -10.89
N GLU A 84 7.78 10.83 -10.45
CA GLU A 84 8.95 10.95 -11.35
C GLU A 84 8.91 9.92 -12.49
N GLN A 85 8.53 8.67 -12.21
CA GLN A 85 8.38 7.64 -13.23
C GLN A 85 7.26 7.95 -14.23
N CYS A 86 6.13 8.52 -13.79
CA CYS A 86 5.07 8.94 -14.71
C CYS A 86 5.46 10.17 -15.53
N GLU A 87 6.14 11.15 -14.91
CA GLU A 87 6.54 12.39 -15.60
C GLU A 87 7.52 12.16 -16.75
N LYS A 88 8.27 11.05 -16.75
CA LYS A 88 9.11 10.63 -17.91
C LYS A 88 8.31 10.51 -19.21
N TYR A 89 6.99 10.32 -19.13
CA TYR A 89 6.10 10.20 -20.29
C TYR A 89 5.46 11.53 -20.72
N ASN A 90 5.72 12.64 -20.00
CA ASN A 90 5.28 14.00 -20.37
C ASN A 90 6.09 14.52 -21.57
N SER A 91 5.84 13.95 -22.74
CA SER A 91 6.51 14.32 -23.99
C SER A 91 5.60 15.18 -24.88
N PRO A 92 6.14 16.18 -25.60
CA PRO A 92 5.41 16.94 -26.61
C PRO A 92 4.72 16.07 -27.68
N ASN A 93 5.17 14.83 -27.84
CA ASN A 93 4.58 13.85 -28.76
C ASN A 93 3.18 13.37 -28.32
N TYR A 94 2.80 13.58 -27.06
CA TYR A 94 1.52 13.15 -26.52
C TYR A 94 0.69 14.37 -26.14
N LEU A 95 -0.10 14.89 -27.08
CA LEU A 95 -0.98 16.03 -26.85
C LEU A 95 -2.39 15.59 -26.44
N ASP A 96 -3.08 16.44 -25.68
CA ASP A 96 -4.49 16.33 -25.36
C ASP A 96 -5.36 16.86 -26.51
N TYR A 97 -6.68 16.82 -26.35
CA TYR A 97 -7.62 17.28 -27.38
C TYR A 97 -7.51 18.79 -27.67
N ASN A 98 -6.87 19.54 -26.77
CA ASN A 98 -6.70 20.98 -26.85
C ASN A 98 -5.29 21.37 -27.32
N GLY A 99 -4.45 20.40 -27.72
CA GLY A 99 -3.09 20.63 -28.19
C GLY A 99 -2.05 20.86 -27.07
N ASN A 100 -2.40 20.65 -25.80
CA ASN A 100 -1.47 20.75 -24.69
C ASN A 100 -0.78 19.40 -24.44
N VAL A 101 0.44 19.42 -23.90
CA VAL A 101 1.15 18.20 -23.52
C VAL A 101 0.36 17.44 -22.43
N LYS A 102 0.11 16.15 -22.67
CA LYS A 102 -0.55 15.25 -21.71
C LYS A 102 0.30 15.12 -20.47
N GLN A 103 -0.33 15.39 -19.33
CA GLN A 103 0.28 15.21 -18.02
C GLN A 103 -0.02 13.81 -17.47
N TRP A 104 0.99 12.98 -17.40
CA TRP A 104 0.96 11.64 -16.83
C TRP A 104 1.16 11.73 -15.32
N ILE A 105 0.13 11.37 -14.57
CA ILE A 105 0.14 11.33 -13.10
C ILE A 105 -0.15 9.92 -12.59
N PRO A 106 0.37 9.51 -11.42
CA PRO A 106 0.04 8.22 -10.83
C PRO A 106 -1.45 8.09 -10.53
N LYS A 107 -2.01 6.91 -10.78
CA LYS A 107 -3.39 6.57 -10.43
C LYS A 107 -3.40 5.50 -9.34
N TYR A 108 -4.06 5.76 -8.20
CA TYR A 108 -4.26 4.77 -7.14
C TYR A 108 -5.75 4.43 -6.95
N ALA A 109 -6.66 5.38 -7.15
CA ALA A 109 -8.09 5.21 -7.09
C ALA A 109 -8.59 4.22 -8.15
N GLY A 110 -9.35 3.22 -7.70
CA GLY A 110 -9.84 2.13 -8.55
C GLY A 110 -8.78 1.12 -8.99
N VAL A 111 -7.53 1.19 -8.50
CA VAL A 111 -6.49 0.18 -8.76
C VAL A 111 -6.58 -0.91 -7.71
N SER A 112 -6.67 -2.17 -8.15
CA SER A 112 -6.71 -3.32 -7.24
C SER A 112 -5.41 -3.38 -6.42
N PRO A 113 -5.44 -3.83 -5.15
CA PRO A 113 -4.23 -4.01 -4.35
C PRO A 113 -3.13 -4.85 -5.03
N ARG A 114 -3.51 -5.83 -5.87
CA ARG A 114 -2.57 -6.69 -6.60
C ARG A 114 -1.89 -5.95 -7.75
N ASP A 115 -2.57 -4.99 -8.35
CA ASP A 115 -2.05 -4.22 -9.48
C ASP A 115 -1.32 -2.95 -9.02
N ARG A 116 -1.23 -2.68 -7.71
CA ARG A 116 -0.54 -1.48 -7.17
C ARG A 116 0.93 -1.35 -7.53
N CYS A 117 1.57 -2.39 -8.06
CA CYS A 117 2.96 -2.36 -8.56
C CYS A 117 3.08 -2.44 -10.08
N LYS A 118 1.95 -2.32 -10.79
CA LYS A 118 1.91 -1.89 -12.18
C LYS A 118 1.85 -0.37 -12.23
N LEU A 119 2.47 0.21 -13.25
CA LEU A 119 2.52 1.65 -13.44
C LEU A 119 1.27 2.05 -14.20
N PHE A 120 0.26 2.51 -13.46
CA PHE A 120 -0.90 3.18 -14.03
C PHE A 120 -0.66 4.69 -13.99
N CYS A 121 -0.20 5.24 -15.10
CA CYS A 121 -0.17 6.67 -15.29
C CYS A 121 -1.44 7.10 -16.07
N ARG A 122 -2.08 8.19 -15.65
CA ARG A 122 -3.28 8.71 -16.31
C ARG A 122 -2.90 9.48 -17.57
N ALA A 123 -2.98 8.85 -18.74
CA ALA A 123 -3.37 9.50 -19.98
C ALA A 123 -4.20 8.50 -20.81
N ARG A 124 -5.33 8.97 -21.35
CA ARG A 124 -6.39 8.10 -21.92
C ARG A 124 -5.81 7.16 -22.99
N GLY A 125 -5.86 5.85 -22.70
CA GLY A 125 -5.57 4.75 -23.62
C GLY A 125 -4.10 4.57 -24.01
N SER A 126 -3.31 3.83 -23.23
CA SER A 126 -2.31 2.83 -23.70
C SER A 126 -1.46 2.28 -22.55
N SER A 127 -1.25 0.96 -22.60
CA SER A 127 -0.13 0.14 -22.08
C SER A 127 0.29 0.28 -20.60
N GLU A 128 0.04 -0.79 -19.84
CA GLU A 128 0.56 -1.02 -18.48
C GLU A 128 2.10 -1.12 -18.53
N PHE A 129 2.82 -0.22 -17.84
CA PHE A 129 4.27 -0.33 -17.68
C PHE A 129 4.62 -0.93 -16.32
N LYS A 130 5.76 -1.62 -16.18
CA LYS A 130 6.20 -2.14 -14.87
C LYS A 130 6.87 -1.02 -14.07
N VAL A 131 6.53 -0.91 -12.79
CA VAL A 131 7.13 0.07 -11.86
C VAL A 131 8.52 -0.41 -11.45
N ILE A 132 9.47 0.51 -11.29
CA ILE A 132 10.82 0.20 -10.80
C ILE A 132 10.74 -0.31 -9.36
N ASP A 133 11.46 -1.39 -9.05
CA ASP A 133 11.48 -1.98 -7.70
C ASP A 133 11.99 -0.96 -6.67
N GLY A 134 11.42 -0.98 -5.46
CA GLY A 134 11.62 0.04 -4.42
C GLY A 134 10.63 1.21 -4.46
N THR A 135 9.78 1.30 -5.48
CA THR A 135 8.70 2.30 -5.51
C THR A 135 7.63 1.97 -4.48
N THR A 136 7.15 2.96 -3.72
CA THR A 136 6.05 2.75 -2.75
C THR A 136 4.75 2.37 -3.44
N CYS A 137 4.07 1.35 -2.91
CA CYS A 137 2.83 0.79 -3.44
C CYS A 137 1.64 1.75 -3.49
N GLY A 138 1.59 2.71 -2.57
CA GLY A 138 0.52 3.67 -2.46
C GLY A 138 0.86 4.79 -1.48
N PRO A 139 0.16 5.93 -1.53
CA PRO A 139 0.44 7.07 -0.67
C PRO A 139 0.14 6.80 0.81
N ASP A 140 -0.72 5.83 1.09
CA ASP A 140 -1.20 5.39 2.41
C ASP A 140 -0.44 4.18 2.97
N THR A 141 0.58 3.69 2.26
CA THR A 141 1.33 2.50 2.66
C THR A 141 2.83 2.78 2.68
N THR A 142 3.56 2.02 3.48
CA THR A 142 5.04 1.95 3.45
C THR A 142 5.55 0.78 2.63
N SER A 143 4.66 -0.11 2.16
CA SER A 143 5.01 -1.23 1.29
C SER A 143 5.65 -0.76 0.00
N VAL A 144 6.59 -1.55 -0.51
CA VAL A 144 7.39 -1.25 -1.71
C VAL A 144 7.18 -2.32 -2.77
N CYS A 145 7.34 -1.92 -4.03
CA CYS A 145 7.25 -2.82 -5.16
C CYS A 145 8.52 -3.65 -5.30
N VAL A 146 8.37 -4.97 -5.38
CA VAL A 146 9.45 -5.93 -5.66
C VAL A 146 8.91 -6.91 -6.70
N GLN A 147 9.54 -6.98 -7.87
CA GLN A 147 9.09 -7.78 -9.01
C GLN A 147 7.62 -7.59 -9.39
N GLY A 148 7.11 -6.36 -9.29
CA GLY A 148 5.71 -6.06 -9.63
C GLY A 148 4.70 -6.50 -8.55
N GLN A 149 5.15 -6.86 -7.35
CA GLN A 149 4.30 -7.16 -6.20
C GLN A 149 4.56 -6.22 -5.03
N CYS A 150 3.53 -5.97 -4.22
CA CYS A 150 3.66 -5.16 -3.01
C CYS A 150 4.19 -5.98 -1.84
N VAL A 151 5.41 -5.66 -1.41
CA VAL A 151 6.06 -6.30 -0.26
C VAL A 151 6.04 -5.33 0.93
N LYS A 152 5.74 -5.86 2.12
CA LYS A 152 5.72 -5.10 3.36
C LYS A 152 7.11 -4.53 3.66
N ALA A 153 7.17 -3.23 3.85
CA ALA A 153 8.34 -2.51 4.34
C ALA A 153 7.93 -1.54 5.44
N GLY A 154 8.87 -1.23 6.34
CA GLY A 154 8.67 -0.25 7.39
C GLY A 154 8.74 1.18 6.85
N CYS A 155 8.42 2.15 7.70
CA CYS A 155 8.60 3.58 7.36
C CYS A 155 10.07 3.98 7.14
N ASP A 156 11.00 3.13 7.55
CA ASP A 156 12.45 3.21 7.34
C ASP A 156 12.87 2.69 5.96
N GLN A 157 11.91 2.35 5.09
CA GLN A 157 12.12 1.80 3.75
C GLN A 157 12.82 0.42 3.73
N VAL A 158 12.84 -0.27 4.88
CA VAL A 158 13.44 -1.60 5.01
C VAL A 158 12.38 -2.69 4.80
N ILE A 159 12.61 -3.59 3.84
CA ILE A 159 11.76 -4.76 3.58
C ILE A 159 11.70 -5.63 4.85
N GLY A 160 10.48 -5.99 5.25
CA GLY A 160 10.24 -6.79 6.46
C GLY A 160 10.29 -5.99 7.78
N SER A 161 10.68 -4.71 7.75
CA SER A 161 10.64 -3.86 8.95
C SER A 161 9.20 -3.64 9.43
N ASN A 162 9.05 -3.63 10.75
CA ASN A 162 7.77 -3.38 11.43
C ASN A 162 7.63 -1.92 11.90
N LYS A 163 8.62 -1.05 11.64
CA LYS A 163 8.54 0.36 12.01
C LYS A 163 7.40 1.06 11.28
N ARG A 164 6.66 1.89 11.98
CA ARG A 164 5.50 2.63 11.45
C ARG A 164 5.70 4.12 11.61
N VAL A 165 5.08 4.87 10.70
CA VAL A 165 4.96 6.32 10.85
C VAL A 165 3.98 6.60 12.00
N ASP A 166 4.35 7.48 12.91
CA ASP A 166 3.49 7.90 14.01
C ASP A 166 2.45 8.92 13.56
N LYS A 167 1.65 9.44 14.51
CA LYS A 167 0.63 10.44 14.20
C LYS A 167 1.19 11.80 13.74
N CYS A 168 2.47 12.05 13.96
CA CYS A 168 3.17 13.27 13.61
C CYS A 168 3.89 13.19 12.26
N GLY A 169 3.97 12.01 11.65
CA GLY A 169 4.70 11.79 10.39
C GLY A 169 6.12 11.28 10.59
N GLU A 170 6.51 10.91 11.82
CA GLU A 170 7.86 10.46 12.15
C GLU A 170 7.95 8.94 12.17
N CYS A 171 9.01 8.40 11.56
CA CYS A 171 9.22 6.96 11.51
C CYS A 171 9.70 6.42 12.84
N GLY A 172 8.92 5.53 13.47
CA GLY A 172 9.21 5.04 14.82
C GLY A 172 9.05 6.11 15.91
N GLY A 173 8.35 7.21 15.60
CA GLY A 173 8.10 8.29 16.53
C GLY A 173 7.12 7.91 17.65
N ASN A 174 7.15 8.68 18.74
CA ASN A 174 6.29 8.50 19.90
C ASN A 174 5.01 9.35 19.86
N GLY A 175 4.82 10.14 18.79
CA GLY A 175 3.66 11.02 18.63
C GLY A 175 3.68 12.27 19.52
N LEU A 176 4.82 12.64 20.11
CA LEU A 176 4.89 13.80 21.02
C LEU A 176 5.39 15.09 20.35
N SER A 177 5.90 15.04 19.11
CA SER A 177 6.45 16.21 18.41
C SER A 177 5.38 17.13 17.80
N CYS A 178 4.15 16.65 17.68
CA CYS A 178 3.04 17.37 17.08
C CYS A 178 1.86 17.54 18.04
N ARG A 179 0.94 18.44 17.68
CA ARG A 179 -0.34 18.65 18.36
C ARG A 179 -1.50 18.46 17.40
N LYS A 180 -2.62 17.96 17.92
CA LYS A 180 -3.84 17.74 17.14
C LYS A 180 -4.60 19.06 16.99
N ILE A 181 -5.00 19.38 15.77
CA ILE A 181 -5.93 20.44 15.43
C ILE A 181 -7.27 19.81 15.08
N THR A 182 -8.34 20.38 15.62
CA THR A 182 -9.71 19.97 15.40
C THR A 182 -10.59 21.20 15.24
N GLY A 183 -11.59 21.08 14.36
CA GLY A 183 -12.61 22.09 14.21
C GLY A 183 -13.79 21.58 13.39
N SER A 184 -14.81 22.44 13.34
CA SER A 184 -16.04 22.20 12.60
C SER A 184 -16.43 23.46 11.84
N TYR A 185 -17.20 23.28 10.77
CA TYR A 185 -17.73 24.37 9.98
C TYR A 185 -19.18 24.08 9.60
N ASN A 186 -20.05 25.07 9.84
CA ASN A 186 -21.50 24.94 9.69
C ASN A 186 -22.20 26.17 9.09
N LYS A 187 -21.46 27.16 8.60
CA LYS A 187 -22.05 28.39 8.03
C LYS A 187 -22.39 28.16 6.55
N GLY A 188 -23.67 28.30 6.18
CA GLY A 188 -24.19 28.05 4.84
C GLY A 188 -24.16 29.28 3.93
N ILE A 189 -22.98 29.83 3.66
CA ILE A 189 -22.88 30.99 2.76
C ILE A 189 -22.90 30.48 1.32
N TYR A 190 -23.83 30.99 0.50
CA TYR A 190 -23.90 30.64 -0.92
C TYR A 190 -22.56 30.91 -1.62
N GLY A 191 -22.07 29.94 -2.38
CA GLY A 191 -20.77 29.98 -3.04
C GLY A 191 -19.66 29.35 -2.20
N TYR A 192 -18.43 29.79 -2.43
CA TYR A 192 -17.23 29.24 -1.78
C TYR A 192 -16.95 29.92 -0.45
N SER A 193 -16.71 29.12 0.60
CA SER A 193 -16.31 29.58 1.91
C SER A 193 -15.05 28.88 2.41
N ASP A 194 -14.11 29.65 2.95
CA ASP A 194 -12.87 29.14 3.56
C ASP A 194 -13.16 28.50 4.92
N ILE A 195 -12.79 27.23 5.07
CA ILE A 195 -12.98 26.47 6.31
C ILE A 195 -11.71 26.53 7.15
N VAL A 196 -10.58 26.13 6.57
CA VAL A 196 -9.28 26.05 7.24
C VAL A 196 -8.15 26.03 6.22
N THR A 197 -7.07 26.75 6.52
CA THR A 197 -5.79 26.61 5.82
C THR A 197 -4.92 25.64 6.58
N ILE A 198 -4.55 24.53 5.95
CA ILE A 198 -3.69 23.50 6.52
C ILE A 198 -2.24 23.87 6.15
N PRO A 199 -1.37 24.11 7.15
CA PRO A 199 -0.02 24.60 6.90
C PRO A 199 0.91 23.47 6.42
N ILE A 200 2.08 23.90 5.93
CA ILE A 200 3.23 23.02 5.69
C ILE A 200 3.57 22.25 6.97
N GLY A 201 4.01 21.00 6.83
CA GLY A 201 4.36 20.15 7.97
C GLY A 201 3.17 19.40 8.57
N ALA A 202 1.94 19.70 8.15
CA ALA A 202 0.76 19.00 8.67
C ALA A 202 0.69 17.54 8.20
N THR A 203 0.15 16.67 9.06
CA THR A 203 0.02 15.22 8.82
C THR A 203 -1.35 14.70 9.27
N ASN A 204 -1.69 13.48 8.82
CA ASN A 204 -2.93 12.78 9.16
C ASN A 204 -4.18 13.66 9.02
N ILE A 205 -4.29 14.28 7.85
CA ILE A 205 -5.40 15.16 7.49
C ILE A 205 -6.63 14.30 7.24
N ASP A 206 -7.73 14.67 7.88
CA ASP A 206 -9.03 14.02 7.74
C ASP A 206 -10.13 15.10 7.79
N ILE A 207 -10.76 15.36 6.65
CA ILE A 207 -11.87 16.31 6.54
C ILE A 207 -13.09 15.52 6.07
N LYS A 208 -14.21 15.73 6.75
CA LYS A 208 -15.48 15.06 6.48
C LYS A 208 -16.57 16.09 6.34
N GLN A 209 -17.22 16.12 5.19
CA GLN A 209 -18.53 16.70 5.00
C GLN A 209 -19.53 15.55 5.11
N ARG A 210 -20.56 15.72 5.95
CA ARG A 210 -21.66 14.76 6.04
C ARG A 210 -22.93 15.39 5.52
N SER A 211 -23.61 14.67 4.65
CA SER A 211 -24.80 15.21 4.04
C SER A 211 -25.97 15.38 5.01
N HIS A 212 -26.79 16.41 4.80
CA HIS A 212 -28.00 16.61 5.58
C HIS A 212 -29.02 15.47 5.31
N ARG A 213 -29.47 14.79 6.37
CA ARG A 213 -30.47 13.69 6.31
C ARG A 213 -30.12 12.54 5.35
N GLY A 214 -28.84 12.32 5.04
CA GLY A 214 -28.40 11.24 4.15
C GLY A 214 -28.72 11.47 2.67
N ILE A 215 -29.06 12.70 2.26
CA ILE A 215 -29.28 13.08 0.87
C ILE A 215 -27.92 13.10 0.16
N LYS A 216 -27.75 12.44 -0.98
CA LYS A 216 -26.44 12.37 -1.67
C LYS A 216 -25.98 13.70 -2.28
N HIS A 217 -26.91 14.64 -2.47
CA HIS A 217 -26.67 15.98 -2.99
C HIS A 217 -27.38 17.00 -2.10
N ASP A 218 -26.81 17.27 -0.94
CA ASP A 218 -27.37 18.27 -0.01
C ASP A 218 -26.99 19.72 -0.39
N GLY A 219 -26.24 19.87 -1.49
CA GLY A 219 -25.79 21.15 -2.00
C GLY A 219 -24.50 21.66 -1.35
N ASN A 220 -23.79 20.84 -0.57
CA ASN A 220 -22.53 21.20 0.06
C ASN A 220 -21.41 20.29 -0.42
N TYR A 221 -20.37 20.86 -1.03
CA TYR A 221 -19.27 20.10 -1.63
C TYR A 221 -17.92 20.62 -1.17
N LEU A 222 -17.00 19.73 -0.80
CA LEU A 222 -15.64 20.10 -0.42
C LEU A 222 -14.86 20.56 -1.65
N ALA A 223 -14.06 21.62 -1.47
CA ALA A 223 -13.15 22.14 -2.48
C ALA A 223 -11.78 22.38 -1.86
N VAL A 224 -10.74 22.37 -2.69
CA VAL A 224 -9.37 22.61 -2.24
C VAL A 224 -8.69 23.58 -3.19
N LYS A 225 -8.11 24.64 -2.61
CA LYS A 225 -7.29 25.62 -3.32
C LYS A 225 -5.87 25.65 -2.76
N ARG A 226 -4.91 25.92 -3.64
CA ARG A 226 -3.51 26.24 -3.27
C ARG A 226 -3.42 27.66 -2.72
N GLU A 227 -2.27 27.99 -2.13
CA GLU A 227 -1.97 29.32 -1.64
C GLU A 227 -2.03 30.42 -2.72
N ASN A 228 -1.66 30.07 -3.96
CA ASN A 228 -1.76 30.98 -5.12
C ASN A 228 -3.20 31.19 -5.64
N GLY A 229 -4.21 30.61 -4.97
CA GLY A 229 -5.62 30.73 -5.34
C GLY A 229 -6.10 29.73 -6.40
N ALA A 230 -5.22 28.92 -7.00
CA ALA A 230 -5.62 27.92 -7.97
C ALA A 230 -6.35 26.74 -7.30
N TYR A 231 -7.48 26.34 -7.87
CA TYR A 231 -8.24 25.17 -7.40
C TYR A 231 -7.59 23.87 -7.87
N ILE A 232 -7.41 22.93 -6.95
CA ILE A 232 -6.97 21.56 -7.22
C ILE A 232 -8.07 20.53 -7.02
N LEU A 233 -9.19 20.93 -6.39
CA LEU A 233 -10.42 20.15 -6.28
C LEU A 233 -11.63 21.08 -6.31
N ASN A 234 -12.63 20.70 -7.11
CA ASN A 234 -13.96 21.31 -7.17
C ASN A 234 -13.97 22.85 -7.29
N GLY A 235 -13.20 23.37 -8.26
CA GLY A 235 -13.21 24.80 -8.63
C GLY A 235 -14.23 25.15 -9.71
N ASN A 236 -14.42 26.45 -9.97
CA ASN A 236 -15.31 26.97 -11.02
C ASN A 236 -16.75 26.41 -10.97
N PHE A 237 -17.29 26.18 -9.77
CA PHE A 237 -18.62 25.57 -9.55
C PHE A 237 -18.79 24.17 -10.16
N SER A 238 -17.69 23.52 -10.54
CA SER A 238 -17.69 22.15 -11.03
C SER A 238 -17.38 21.19 -9.89
N VAL A 239 -18.17 20.12 -9.75
CA VAL A 239 -18.08 19.17 -8.64
C VAL A 239 -17.76 17.78 -9.17
N SER A 240 -16.72 17.18 -8.62
CA SER A 240 -16.40 15.79 -8.92
C SER A 240 -17.20 14.81 -8.07
N THR A 241 -17.91 13.93 -8.76
CA THR A 241 -18.76 12.89 -8.17
C THR A 241 -18.01 11.59 -7.87
N VAL A 242 -16.78 11.42 -8.36
CA VAL A 242 -16.00 10.18 -8.30
C VAL A 242 -14.80 10.32 -7.37
N GLU A 243 -14.32 9.18 -6.88
CA GLU A 243 -13.08 9.11 -6.10
C GLU A 243 -11.88 9.58 -6.93
N GLN A 244 -11.02 10.40 -6.33
CA GLN A 244 -9.81 10.92 -6.98
C GLN A 244 -8.63 10.99 -6.01
N ASP A 245 -7.45 10.71 -6.55
CA ASP A 245 -6.17 11.06 -5.91
C ASP A 245 -5.70 12.41 -6.45
N ILE A 246 -5.49 13.37 -5.56
CA ILE A 246 -5.05 14.72 -5.91
C ILE A 246 -3.60 14.87 -5.43
N PRO A 247 -2.62 14.84 -6.34
CA PRO A 247 -1.22 15.01 -5.97
C PRO A 247 -0.96 16.46 -5.54
N ILE A 248 -0.25 16.61 -4.41
CA ILE A 248 0.24 17.87 -3.86
C ILE A 248 1.69 17.69 -3.39
N ARG A 249 2.43 18.76 -3.18
CA ARG A 249 3.84 18.65 -2.78
C ARG A 249 3.95 17.92 -1.43
N GLY A 250 4.63 16.78 -1.45
CA GLY A 250 4.90 15.91 -0.31
C GLY A 250 3.80 14.90 0.05
N ALA A 251 2.62 14.99 -0.57
CA ALA A 251 1.48 14.17 -0.18
C ALA A 251 0.47 13.95 -1.31
N VAL A 252 -0.46 13.00 -1.10
CA VAL A 252 -1.62 12.81 -1.97
C VAL A 252 -2.87 12.98 -1.13
N LEU A 253 -3.81 13.80 -1.60
CA LEU A 253 -5.14 13.89 -0.99
C LEU A 253 -6.04 12.86 -1.66
N LYS A 254 -6.60 11.94 -0.88
CA LYS A 254 -7.63 11.02 -1.33
C LYS A 254 -8.99 11.65 -1.11
N TYR A 255 -9.71 11.90 -2.20
CA TYR A 255 -11.05 12.46 -2.19
C TYR A 255 -12.08 11.39 -2.55
N SER A 256 -13.12 11.23 -1.75
CA SER A 256 -14.10 10.13 -1.91
C SER A 256 -15.13 10.35 -3.02
N GLY A 257 -15.27 11.57 -3.56
CA GLY A 257 -16.35 11.91 -4.48
C GLY A 257 -17.62 12.39 -3.77
N SER A 258 -18.35 13.31 -4.42
CA SER A 258 -19.57 13.90 -3.89
C SER A 258 -20.82 13.04 -4.05
N SER A 259 -20.74 11.87 -4.70
CA SER A 259 -21.87 10.95 -4.85
C SER A 259 -22.16 10.11 -3.59
N THR A 260 -21.37 10.30 -2.54
CA THR A 260 -21.44 9.60 -1.26
C THR A 260 -22.09 10.48 -0.19
N THR A 261 -22.72 9.88 0.82
CA THR A 261 -23.31 10.65 1.95
C THR A 261 -22.28 11.19 2.94
N LEU A 262 -21.02 10.75 2.79
CA LEU A 262 -19.87 11.20 3.55
C LEU A 262 -18.75 11.54 2.57
N GLU A 263 -18.73 12.79 2.14
CA GLU A 263 -17.64 13.31 1.33
C GLU A 263 -16.42 13.54 2.22
N ARG A 264 -15.27 12.96 1.83
CA ARG A 264 -14.08 12.87 2.67
C ARG A 264 -12.83 13.20 1.89
N ILE A 265 -11.96 14.00 2.51
CA ILE A 265 -10.59 14.26 2.06
C ILE A 265 -9.62 13.72 3.11
N GLN A 266 -8.69 12.87 2.70
CA GLN A 266 -7.69 12.28 3.60
C GLN A 266 -6.27 12.38 3.06
N SER A 267 -5.31 12.55 3.97
CA SER A 267 -3.89 12.40 3.65
C SER A 267 -3.09 11.94 4.86
N PHE A 268 -2.10 11.08 4.64
CA PHE A 268 -1.29 10.46 5.70
C PHE A 268 0.15 10.95 5.73
N ARG A 269 0.64 11.52 4.62
CA ARG A 269 2.01 12.03 4.48
C ARG A 269 2.08 13.50 4.91
N GLN A 270 3.29 13.98 5.16
CA GLN A 270 3.54 15.36 5.55
C GLN A 270 3.42 16.31 4.36
N LEU A 271 2.64 17.38 4.53
CA LEU A 271 2.54 18.43 3.51
C LEU A 271 3.85 19.21 3.37
N LYS A 272 4.28 19.45 2.12
CA LYS A 272 5.37 20.37 1.76
C LYS A 272 4.87 21.68 1.15
N GLU A 273 3.57 21.84 0.97
CA GLU A 273 2.91 23.10 0.60
C GLU A 273 1.64 23.31 1.44
N ALA A 274 1.23 24.57 1.65
CA ALA A 274 -0.02 24.89 2.34
C ALA A 274 -1.22 24.77 1.40
N ILE A 275 -2.34 24.28 1.92
CA ILE A 275 -3.60 24.15 1.18
C ILE A 275 -4.75 24.76 1.96
N THR A 276 -5.73 25.35 1.27
CA THR A 276 -6.95 25.83 1.91
C THR A 276 -8.12 24.96 1.52
N ILE A 277 -8.81 24.47 2.54
CA ILE A 277 -10.03 23.69 2.41
C ILE A 277 -11.21 24.65 2.40
N GLN A 278 -12.08 24.48 1.41
CA GLN A 278 -13.28 25.25 1.21
C GLN A 278 -14.51 24.35 1.13
N VAL A 279 -15.68 24.95 1.31
CA VAL A 279 -16.96 24.36 0.92
C VAL A 279 -17.61 25.22 -0.13
N LEU A 280 -18.14 24.58 -1.16
CA LEU A 280 -19.10 25.16 -2.10
C LEU A 280 -20.51 24.83 -1.61
N ALA A 281 -21.26 25.84 -1.17
CA ALA A 281 -22.67 25.69 -0.80
C ALA A 281 -23.57 26.25 -1.91
N THR A 282 -24.41 25.42 -2.50
CA THR A 282 -25.38 25.81 -3.55
C THR A 282 -26.75 26.16 -2.99
N GLY A 283 -27.06 25.68 -1.77
CA GLY A 283 -28.36 25.88 -1.10
C GLY A 283 -28.38 27.00 -0.05
N GLY A 284 -27.26 27.70 0.16
CA GLY A 284 -27.14 28.71 1.22
C GLY A 284 -27.46 28.15 2.62
N ASP A 285 -28.16 28.94 3.44
CA ASP A 285 -28.50 28.58 4.82
C ASP A 285 -29.63 27.54 4.95
N ALA A 286 -30.28 27.15 3.84
CA ALA A 286 -31.35 26.16 3.87
C ALA A 286 -30.83 24.77 4.29
N ASN A 287 -29.59 24.44 3.91
CA ASN A 287 -28.91 23.20 4.27
C ASN A 287 -27.49 23.53 4.73
N PRO A 288 -27.29 23.92 6.00
CA PRO A 288 -25.97 24.28 6.48
C PRO A 288 -25.01 23.09 6.40
N PRO A 289 -23.76 23.30 5.95
CA PRO A 289 -22.78 22.24 5.82
C PRO A 289 -22.49 21.60 7.18
N LYS A 290 -22.21 20.29 7.21
CA LYS A 290 -21.77 19.61 8.44
C LYS A 290 -20.36 19.10 8.26
N ILE A 291 -19.41 20.01 8.42
CA ILE A 291 -17.99 19.72 8.19
C ILE A 291 -17.26 19.58 9.51
N LYS A 292 -16.49 18.50 9.64
CA LYS A 292 -15.53 18.28 10.73
C LYS A 292 -14.16 18.00 10.13
N TYR A 293 -13.12 18.62 10.68
CA TYR A 293 -11.75 18.42 10.23
C TYR A 293 -10.82 18.13 11.40
N THR A 294 -9.84 17.28 11.14
CA THR A 294 -8.75 16.98 12.07
C THR A 294 -7.44 16.80 11.32
N PHE A 295 -6.35 17.28 11.89
CA PHE A 295 -4.99 17.07 11.39
C PHE A 295 -3.99 17.32 12.52
N PHE A 296 -2.72 17.00 12.30
CA PHE A 296 -1.64 17.26 13.24
C PHE A 296 -0.68 18.28 12.67
N ILE A 297 -0.13 19.16 13.52
CA ILE A 297 0.92 20.12 13.15
C ILE A 297 2.07 20.05 14.15
N PRO A 298 3.31 20.37 13.74
CA PRO A 298 4.43 20.51 14.66
C PRO A 298 4.12 21.52 15.79
N LYS A 299 4.62 21.26 17.01
CA LYS A 299 4.28 22.04 18.21
C LYS A 299 4.67 23.53 18.13
N ASP A 300 5.77 23.80 17.45
CA ASP A 300 6.36 25.12 17.19
C ASP A 300 5.64 25.89 16.08
N THR A 301 4.80 25.24 15.28
CA THR A 301 4.05 25.89 14.20
C THR A 301 2.93 26.74 14.76
N ALA A 302 3.00 28.06 14.55
CA ALA A 302 1.92 28.98 14.86
C ALA A 302 0.68 28.66 14.00
N PHE A 303 -0.48 28.49 14.64
CA PHE A 303 -1.72 28.20 13.96
C PHE A 303 -2.82 29.11 14.49
N SER A 304 -3.23 30.06 13.65
CA SER A 304 -4.37 30.93 13.92
C SER A 304 -5.59 30.34 13.21
N LYS A 305 -6.59 29.89 13.97
CA LYS A 305 -7.92 29.69 13.39
C LYS A 305 -8.33 31.04 12.80
N SER A 306 -8.74 31.07 11.53
CA SER A 306 -9.17 32.30 10.84
C SER A 306 -10.00 33.17 11.80
N LYS A 307 -9.50 34.39 12.04
CA LYS A 307 -10.02 35.35 13.03
C LYS A 307 -11.55 35.46 12.94
N GLU A 308 -12.27 34.89 13.90
CA GLU A 308 -13.45 35.57 14.42
C GLU A 308 -12.94 36.72 15.28
N LYS A 309 -13.14 37.97 14.85
CA LYS A 309 -13.09 39.11 15.77
C LYS A 309 -14.23 38.92 16.77
N LYS A 310 -13.99 38.19 17.85
CA LYS A 310 -14.84 38.24 19.03
C LYS A 310 -14.44 39.48 19.82
N GLY A 311 -15.32 40.47 19.82
CA GLY A 311 -15.24 41.59 20.75
C GLY A 311 -15.20 41.07 22.19
N LEU A 312 -14.52 41.83 23.04
CA LEU A 312 -14.46 41.67 24.48
C LEU A 312 -15.84 41.28 25.05
N TYR A 313 -15.96 40.08 25.60
CA TYR A 313 -16.76 39.83 26.80
C TYR A 313 -16.04 38.78 27.65
N LEU A 314 -16.03 39.05 28.94
CA LEU A 314 -15.22 38.43 29.97
C LEU A 314 -15.23 36.89 29.96
N SER A 315 -14.04 36.35 30.24
CA SER A 315 -13.82 35.01 30.76
C SER A 315 -14.67 34.76 32.00
N LEU A 316 -15.45 33.69 31.99
CA LEU A 316 -15.75 32.92 33.20
C LEU A 316 -15.70 31.43 32.86
N HIS A 317 -14.85 30.72 33.59
CA HIS A 317 -14.68 29.27 33.59
C HIS A 317 -16.02 28.53 33.68
N MET A 318 -16.21 27.52 32.83
CA MET A 318 -16.98 26.33 33.16
C MET A 318 -16.23 25.11 32.62
N ILE A 319 -15.65 24.35 33.56
CA ILE A 319 -15.15 23.00 33.34
C ILE A 319 -16.41 22.13 33.21
N SER A 320 -16.68 21.63 32.02
CA SER A 320 -17.72 20.62 31.80
C SER A 320 -17.00 19.34 31.45
N ASP A 321 -17.25 18.29 32.23
CA ASP A 321 -16.80 16.92 32.00
C ASP A 321 -17.26 16.43 30.63
N VAL A 322 -16.36 16.51 29.64
CA VAL A 322 -16.61 15.99 28.30
C VAL A 322 -16.24 14.51 28.31
N SER A 323 -17.25 13.64 28.25
CA SER A 323 -17.01 12.23 27.96
C SER A 323 -16.53 12.06 26.52
N ASP A 324 -15.43 11.32 26.31
CA ASP A 324 -14.81 11.10 24.99
C ASP A 324 -14.68 9.59 24.68
N TRP A 325 -14.58 9.28 23.39
CA TRP A 325 -14.38 7.91 22.90
C TRP A 325 -12.92 7.50 23.08
N VAL A 326 -12.68 6.62 24.04
CA VAL A 326 -11.38 6.00 24.27
C VAL A 326 -11.25 4.75 23.40
N LEU A 327 -10.13 4.67 22.68
CA LEU A 327 -9.85 3.62 21.69
C LEU A 327 -8.84 2.65 22.28
N GLY A 328 -9.19 1.37 22.32
CA GLY A 328 -8.24 0.32 22.66
C GLY A 328 -7.31 -0.02 21.50
N GLU A 329 -6.38 -0.92 21.78
CA GLU A 329 -5.49 -1.46 20.76
C GLU A 329 -6.26 -2.31 19.74
N TRP A 330 -5.72 -2.35 18.52
CA TRP A 330 -6.23 -3.21 17.47
C TRP A 330 -5.83 -4.66 17.74
N SER A 331 -6.80 -5.56 17.61
CA SER A 331 -6.62 -7.00 17.66
C SER A 331 -5.69 -7.44 16.54
N GLU A 332 -5.16 -8.66 16.69
CA GLU A 332 -4.56 -9.35 15.56
C GLU A 332 -5.55 -9.46 14.38
N CYS A 333 -4.99 -9.59 13.18
CA CYS A 333 -5.80 -9.65 11.98
C CYS A 333 -6.60 -10.95 11.95
N SER A 334 -7.88 -10.89 11.56
CA SER A 334 -8.73 -12.09 11.46
C SER A 334 -8.22 -13.13 10.47
N LYS A 335 -7.26 -12.77 9.61
CA LYS A 335 -6.56 -13.66 8.70
C LYS A 335 -5.07 -13.32 8.71
N SER A 336 -4.23 -14.33 8.66
CA SER A 336 -2.77 -14.18 8.52
C SER A 336 -2.35 -13.70 7.13
N CYS A 337 -3.21 -13.90 6.12
CA CYS A 337 -2.99 -13.49 4.73
C CYS A 337 -4.32 -13.13 4.03
N GLY A 338 -4.23 -12.34 2.95
CA GLY A 338 -5.37 -11.87 2.19
C GLY A 338 -6.29 -10.94 2.98
N SER A 339 -7.45 -10.58 2.41
CA SER A 339 -8.33 -9.58 3.03
C SER A 339 -8.96 -10.09 4.33
N GLY A 340 -8.39 -9.66 5.45
CA GLY A 340 -8.86 -9.86 6.82
C GLY A 340 -9.34 -8.56 7.45
N TRP A 341 -9.83 -8.66 8.69
CA TRP A 341 -10.35 -7.55 9.48
C TRP A 341 -9.73 -7.57 10.88
N SER A 342 -9.32 -6.40 11.36
CA SER A 342 -8.86 -6.21 12.74
C SER A 342 -9.89 -5.38 13.49
N ARG A 343 -10.10 -5.67 14.77
CA ARG A 343 -11.08 -5.01 15.63
C ARG A 343 -10.42 -4.35 16.83
N ARG A 344 -11.01 -3.32 17.42
CA ARG A 344 -10.54 -2.70 18.67
C ARG A 344 -11.70 -2.37 19.59
N SER A 345 -11.43 -2.19 20.88
CA SER A 345 -12.43 -1.62 21.78
C SER A 345 -12.62 -0.12 21.48
N VAL A 346 -13.88 0.32 21.56
CA VAL A 346 -14.28 1.72 21.42
C VAL A 346 -15.26 2.01 22.54
N GLU A 347 -14.74 2.54 23.64
CA GLU A 347 -15.43 2.70 24.92
C GLU A 347 -15.61 4.18 25.21
N CYS A 348 -16.80 4.57 25.64
CA CYS A 348 -17.03 5.94 26.07
C CYS A 348 -16.60 6.09 27.53
N ARG A 349 -15.76 7.09 27.82
CA ARG A 349 -15.30 7.37 29.19
C ARG A 349 -15.43 8.85 29.53
N ASP A 350 -15.73 9.15 30.80
CA ASP A 350 -15.81 10.52 31.32
C ASP A 350 -14.42 11.12 31.64
N GLY A 351 -14.40 12.36 32.17
CA GLY A 351 -13.18 13.08 32.53
C GLY A 351 -12.34 12.38 33.61
N ASP A 352 -12.96 11.51 34.42
CA ASP A 352 -12.33 10.72 35.48
C ASP A 352 -11.94 9.30 35.01
N GLY A 353 -12.26 8.94 33.76
CA GLY A 353 -11.87 7.69 33.13
C GLY A 353 -12.81 6.50 33.40
N PHE A 354 -13.97 6.73 33.99
CA PHE A 354 -15.02 5.73 34.20
C PHE A 354 -15.86 5.54 32.94
N PHE A 355 -16.51 4.37 32.83
CA PHE A 355 -17.42 4.10 31.72
C PHE A 355 -18.60 5.08 31.74
N SER A 356 -18.75 5.78 30.62
CA SER A 356 -19.83 6.74 30.40
C SER A 356 -20.67 6.31 29.20
N SER A 357 -21.91 6.81 29.13
CA SER A 357 -22.79 6.67 27.97
C SER A 357 -23.08 8.02 27.30
N GLN A 358 -22.46 9.10 27.79
CA GLN A 358 -22.72 10.47 27.35
C GLN A 358 -21.93 10.87 26.10
N CYS A 359 -21.07 9.98 25.58
CA CYS A 359 -20.40 10.22 24.30
C CYS A 359 -21.40 10.14 23.16
N ASP A 360 -21.29 11.08 22.23
CA ASP A 360 -22.11 11.11 21.02
C ASP A 360 -21.92 9.81 20.21
N ARG A 361 -22.99 9.00 20.14
CA ARG A 361 -23.00 7.70 19.43
C ARG A 361 -22.74 7.85 17.94
N GLU A 362 -23.01 9.02 17.35
CA GLU A 362 -22.71 9.30 15.94
C GLU A 362 -21.22 9.58 15.69
N LEU A 363 -20.47 9.91 16.74
CA LEU A 363 -19.03 10.09 16.72
C LEU A 363 -18.25 8.82 17.04
N LYS A 364 -18.93 7.71 17.38
CA LYS A 364 -18.29 6.44 17.70
C LYS A 364 -17.32 6.03 16.58
N PRO A 365 -16.00 6.03 16.84
CA PRO A 365 -15.03 5.67 15.81
C PRO A 365 -15.22 4.24 15.35
N THR A 366 -14.80 3.93 14.11
CA THR A 366 -14.88 2.56 13.61
C THR A 366 -14.02 1.65 14.48
N ASP A 367 -14.66 0.58 14.93
CA ASP A 367 -14.09 -0.50 15.72
C ASP A 367 -13.57 -1.64 14.85
N ILE A 368 -13.69 -1.52 13.51
CA ILE A 368 -13.22 -2.47 12.52
C ILE A 368 -12.42 -1.79 11.40
N ARG A 369 -11.36 -2.43 10.92
CA ARG A 369 -10.52 -1.96 9.79
C ARG A 369 -10.03 -3.16 8.96
N PRO A 370 -9.86 -3.03 7.63
CA PRO A 370 -9.16 -4.04 6.84
C PRO A 370 -7.69 -4.21 7.30
N CYS A 371 -7.21 -5.44 7.22
CA CYS A 371 -5.83 -5.85 7.46
C CYS A 371 -5.51 -7.11 6.62
N GLY A 372 -4.25 -7.56 6.64
CA GLY A 372 -3.83 -8.77 5.92
C GLY A 372 -3.42 -8.52 4.47
N ASP A 373 -2.73 -7.40 4.18
CA ASP A 373 -2.28 -7.05 2.82
C ASP A 373 -1.19 -7.98 2.24
N VAL A 374 -0.90 -9.09 2.92
CA VAL A 374 0.05 -10.10 2.51
C VAL A 374 -0.68 -11.14 1.65
N PRO A 375 -0.27 -11.39 0.39
CA PRO A 375 -0.90 -12.41 -0.44
C PRO A 375 -0.90 -13.77 0.25
N CYS A 376 -2.01 -14.50 0.17
CA CYS A 376 -2.03 -15.86 0.69
C CYS A 376 -1.09 -16.76 -0.09
N PRO A 377 -0.42 -17.70 0.60
CA PRO A 377 0.32 -18.75 -0.05
C PRO A 377 -0.52 -19.47 -1.10
N ILE A 378 0.13 -19.82 -2.21
CA ILE A 378 -0.52 -20.47 -3.35
C ILE A 378 0.13 -21.82 -3.62
N TRP A 379 -0.67 -22.75 -4.13
CA TRP A 379 -0.15 -23.99 -4.66
C TRP A 379 0.58 -23.75 -5.97
N GLN A 380 1.81 -24.24 -6.05
CA GLN A 380 2.62 -24.20 -7.26
C GLN A 380 3.10 -25.60 -7.62
N MET A 381 2.99 -25.96 -8.91
CA MET A 381 3.59 -27.19 -9.42
C MET A 381 5.11 -27.05 -9.47
N GLY A 382 5.80 -28.02 -8.88
CA GLY A 382 7.25 -28.11 -8.91
C GLY A 382 7.80 -28.58 -10.26
N PRO A 383 9.14 -28.65 -10.37
CA PRO A 383 9.79 -29.22 -11.53
C PRO A 383 9.42 -30.70 -11.71
N TRP A 384 9.53 -31.18 -12.95
CA TRP A 384 9.41 -32.60 -13.23
C TRP A 384 10.54 -33.38 -12.58
N SER A 385 10.21 -34.56 -12.03
CA SER A 385 11.20 -35.56 -11.68
C SER A 385 11.98 -35.99 -12.91
N SER A 386 13.15 -36.54 -12.66
CA SER A 386 13.86 -37.28 -13.68
C SER A 386 13.02 -38.43 -14.20
N CYS A 387 13.28 -38.79 -15.45
CA CYS A 387 12.52 -39.83 -16.11
C CYS A 387 12.80 -41.18 -15.47
N SER A 388 11.76 -42.00 -15.25
CA SER A 388 11.90 -43.32 -14.64
C SER A 388 12.78 -44.27 -15.44
N ARG A 389 13.00 -43.99 -16.73
CA ARG A 389 13.90 -44.71 -17.61
C ARG A 389 14.78 -43.73 -18.37
N THR A 390 16.03 -44.10 -18.59
CA THR A 390 16.98 -43.32 -19.41
C THR A 390 16.78 -43.55 -20.91
N CYS A 391 16.17 -44.68 -21.31
CA CYS A 391 15.79 -45.03 -22.69
C CYS A 391 14.44 -45.78 -22.71
N GLY A 392 13.81 -45.87 -23.88
CA GLY A 392 12.45 -46.39 -24.05
C GLY A 392 11.38 -45.47 -23.44
N GLN A 393 10.13 -45.93 -23.39
CA GLN A 393 9.02 -45.18 -22.78
C GLN A 393 9.16 -45.12 -21.26
N GLY A 394 9.50 -43.95 -20.74
CA GLY A 394 9.56 -43.65 -19.31
C GLY A 394 8.40 -42.76 -18.83
N GLU A 395 8.30 -42.62 -17.52
CA GLU A 395 7.32 -41.79 -16.83
C GLU A 395 8.05 -40.83 -15.88
N ARG A 396 7.60 -39.58 -15.82
CA ARG A 396 8.05 -38.57 -14.86
C ARG A 396 6.84 -38.02 -14.10
N ARG A 397 7.07 -37.56 -12.87
CA ARG A 397 6.03 -36.99 -12.00
C ARG A 397 6.45 -35.61 -11.52
N ARG A 398 5.51 -34.73 -11.21
CA ARG A 398 5.81 -33.46 -10.52
C ARG A 398 4.92 -33.28 -9.31
N SER A 399 5.53 -32.89 -8.20
CA SER A 399 4.84 -32.62 -6.93
C SER A 399 4.31 -31.18 -6.90
N VAL A 400 3.32 -30.94 -6.05
CA VAL A 400 2.78 -29.61 -5.76
C VAL A 400 3.27 -29.13 -4.41
N PHE A 401 3.62 -27.85 -4.32
CA PHE A 401 4.17 -27.22 -3.14
C PHE A 401 3.34 -26.00 -2.77
N CYS A 402 3.13 -25.77 -1.48
CA CYS A 402 2.57 -24.53 -0.98
C CYS A 402 3.69 -23.50 -0.87
N ILE A 403 3.58 -22.39 -1.60
CA ILE A 403 4.58 -21.31 -1.56
C ILE A 403 3.96 -20.03 -1.05
N ASP A 404 4.66 -19.35 -0.14
CA ASP A 404 4.23 -18.03 0.34
C ASP A 404 4.49 -16.91 -0.69
N TYR A 405 4.05 -15.71 -0.35
CA TYR A 405 4.22 -14.51 -1.17
C TYR A 405 5.69 -14.09 -1.37
N THR A 406 6.64 -14.66 -0.62
CA THR A 406 8.08 -14.46 -0.82
C THR A 406 8.68 -15.52 -1.74
N GLY A 407 7.89 -16.53 -2.13
CA GLY A 407 8.34 -17.68 -2.92
C GLY A 407 9.03 -18.75 -2.08
N LYS A 408 8.88 -18.71 -0.75
CA LYS A 408 9.38 -19.76 0.15
C LYS A 408 8.34 -20.88 0.25
N THR A 409 8.78 -22.12 0.15
CA THR A 409 7.92 -23.27 0.47
C THR A 409 7.54 -23.21 1.94
N VAL A 410 6.24 -23.18 2.20
CA VAL A 410 5.65 -23.16 3.54
C VAL A 410 4.86 -24.44 3.77
N GLU A 411 4.39 -24.62 4.99
CA GLU A 411 3.59 -25.79 5.35
C GLU A 411 2.33 -25.88 4.46
N PRO A 412 1.96 -27.09 3.97
CA PRO A 412 0.80 -27.33 3.12
C PRO A 412 -0.50 -26.68 3.59
N GLU A 413 -0.71 -26.60 4.90
CA GLU A 413 -1.88 -26.08 5.59
C GLU A 413 -2.04 -24.56 5.42
N MET A 414 -0.98 -23.86 5.03
CA MET A 414 -0.99 -22.41 4.78
C MET A 414 -1.57 -22.04 3.41
N CYS A 415 -1.78 -23.02 2.53
CA CYS A 415 -2.48 -22.87 1.25
C CYS A 415 -3.91 -23.41 1.33
N ASP A 416 -4.81 -22.87 0.49
CA ASP A 416 -6.20 -23.32 0.42
C ASP A 416 -6.27 -24.78 -0.08
N PRO A 417 -6.72 -25.74 0.74
CA PRO A 417 -6.72 -27.16 0.38
C PRO A 417 -7.66 -27.46 -0.81
N ASN A 418 -8.66 -26.62 -1.07
CA ASN A 418 -9.59 -26.79 -2.19
C ASN A 418 -8.97 -26.40 -3.54
N LYS A 419 -7.79 -25.79 -3.54
CA LYS A 419 -7.09 -25.31 -4.75
C LYS A 419 -5.83 -26.09 -5.06
N ILE A 420 -5.65 -27.26 -4.43
CA ILE A 420 -4.50 -28.11 -4.70
C ILE A 420 -4.59 -28.63 -6.14
N PRO A 421 -3.59 -28.38 -6.99
CA PRO A 421 -3.54 -28.98 -8.32
C PRO A 421 -3.30 -30.48 -8.19
N GLU A 422 -3.91 -31.28 -9.06
CA GLU A 422 -3.64 -32.71 -9.08
C GLU A 422 -2.16 -32.96 -9.47
N PRO A 423 -1.46 -33.87 -8.77
CA PRO A 423 -0.11 -34.27 -9.15
C PRO A 423 -0.11 -34.80 -10.58
N ALA A 424 0.70 -34.18 -11.45
CA ALA A 424 0.75 -34.58 -12.85
C ALA A 424 1.81 -35.66 -13.07
N SER A 425 1.45 -36.74 -13.75
CA SER A 425 2.37 -37.68 -14.40
C SER A 425 2.42 -37.40 -15.90
N GLY A 426 3.58 -37.66 -16.51
CA GLY A 426 3.77 -37.46 -17.94
C GLY A 426 4.79 -38.44 -18.49
N GLN A 427 4.63 -38.81 -19.76
CA GLN A 427 5.60 -39.64 -20.45
C GLN A 427 6.88 -38.85 -20.74
N CYS A 428 8.01 -39.53 -20.70
CA CYS A 428 9.34 -38.99 -21.00
C CYS A 428 10.22 -40.07 -21.58
N ASN A 429 11.17 -39.68 -22.43
CA ASN A 429 12.01 -40.57 -23.23
C ASN A 429 11.20 -41.49 -24.16
N ASN A 430 11.57 -41.48 -25.44
CA ASN A 430 10.87 -42.25 -26.48
C ASN A 430 11.86 -42.78 -27.53
N HIS A 431 13.15 -42.81 -27.19
CA HIS A 431 14.21 -43.34 -28.02
C HIS A 431 14.47 -44.79 -27.62
N ASP A 432 14.72 -45.67 -28.58
CA ASP A 432 14.91 -47.10 -28.32
C ASP A 432 16.17 -47.36 -27.48
N CYS A 433 16.05 -48.28 -26.52
CA CYS A 433 17.20 -48.77 -25.76
C CYS A 433 18.07 -49.62 -26.68
N SER A 434 19.33 -49.19 -26.87
CA SER A 434 20.32 -49.85 -27.74
C SER A 434 21.01 -51.02 -27.06
#